data_AF-A0A8T4SEA6-F1
#
_entry.id   AF-A0A8T4SEA6-F1
#
_cell.length_a   1.000
_cell.length_b   1.000
_cell.length_c   1.000
_cell.angle_alpha   90.00
_cell.angle_beta   90.00
_cell.angle_gamma   90.00
#
_symmetry.space_group_name_H-M   'P 1'
#
loop_
_entity.id
_entity.type
_entity.pdbx_description
1 polymer ?
#
loop_
_entity_poly.entity_id
_entity_poly.type
_entity_poly.pdbx_seq_one_letter_code
_entity_poly.pdbx_strand_id
1 'polypeptide(L)'
;MINMTYIEIKKINGKEYKYLRKTVRDGKRMVHMTLKYLGPVDPVYNTGAKRKGSNASIYVRELGEDEIGELRKATKSQNSFMRDRANIILLSAQRLFAKQIAEKLNCEERKVRKAIKAFNSKGIAALQRGKAKGAIPKFTDAIKTIILMHFSKQPKDFGLHFTTWTLPRFRNHLIDYKVVDSISIETIRQILDGAGARLKRSKRWQYSPDKEFDKKNLR
;
A
#
# COMPACT_ATOMS: atom_id res chain seq x y z
N MET A 1 -55.95 13.69 -37.29
CA MET A 1 -54.94 14.30 -36.38
C MET A 1 -53.59 13.70 -36.72
N ILE A 2 -52.61 14.52 -37.09
CA ILE A 2 -51.26 14.04 -37.44
C ILE A 2 -50.44 14.04 -36.15
N ASN A 3 -50.13 12.85 -35.62
CA ASN A 3 -49.23 12.71 -34.49
C ASN A 3 -47.79 12.80 -35.01
N MET A 4 -47.14 13.95 -34.87
CA MET A 4 -45.75 14.12 -35.31
C MET A 4 -44.79 13.70 -34.21
N THR A 5 -43.80 12.91 -34.60
CA THR A 5 -42.61 12.60 -33.78
C THR A 5 -41.46 13.50 -34.20
N TYR A 6 -40.67 13.96 -33.23
CA TYR A 6 -39.51 14.82 -33.48
C TYR A 6 -38.42 14.56 -32.44
N ILE A 7 -37.19 14.94 -32.76
CA ILE A 7 -36.06 14.85 -31.84
C ILE A 7 -35.93 16.19 -31.10
N GLU A 8 -35.94 16.13 -29.77
CA GLU A 8 -35.71 17.26 -28.89
C GLU A 8 -34.33 17.11 -28.23
N ILE A 9 -33.53 18.17 -28.26
CA ILE A 9 -32.28 18.23 -27.51
C ILE A 9 -32.54 18.97 -26.20
N LYS A 10 -32.27 18.31 -25.07
CA LYS A 10 -32.44 18.90 -23.74
C LYS A 10 -31.09 19.01 -23.05
N LYS A 11 -30.82 20.18 -22.47
CA LYS A 11 -29.64 20.43 -21.66
C LYS A 11 -29.94 20.14 -20.19
N ILE A 12 -29.22 19.20 -19.60
CA ILE A 12 -29.33 18.81 -18.19
C ILE A 12 -27.92 18.86 -17.59
N ASN A 13 -27.73 19.65 -16.54
CA ASN A 13 -26.43 19.81 -15.86
C ASN A 13 -25.27 20.14 -16.81
N GLY A 14 -25.52 21.00 -17.81
CA GLY A 14 -24.52 21.42 -18.80
C GLY A 14 -24.25 20.42 -19.93
N LYS A 15 -24.82 19.22 -19.90
CA LYS A 15 -24.72 18.20 -20.97
C LYS A 15 -25.99 18.14 -21.80
N GLU A 16 -25.83 17.86 -23.08
CA GLU A 16 -26.95 17.80 -24.02
C GLU A 16 -27.34 16.35 -24.33
N TYR A 17 -28.64 16.12 -24.35
CA TYR A 17 -29.24 14.80 -24.47
C TYR A 17 -30.34 14.82 -25.52
N LYS A 18 -30.32 13.84 -26.43
CA LYS A 18 -31.34 13.66 -27.48
C LYS A 18 -32.48 12.80 -26.96
N TYR A 19 -33.70 13.27 -27.16
CA TYR A 19 -34.93 12.55 -26.85
C TYR A 19 -35.82 12.51 -28.09
N LEU A 20 -36.41 11.35 -28.39
CA LEU A 20 -37.50 11.24 -29.34
C LEU A 20 -38.80 11.59 -28.62
N ARG A 21 -39.49 12.63 -29.08
CA ARG A 21 -40.77 13.12 -28.56
C ARG A 21 -41.89 12.79 -29.54
N LYS A 22 -43.11 12.68 -29.03
CA LYS A 22 -44.35 12.71 -29.82
C LYS A 22 -45.28 13.79 -29.31
N THR A 23 -46.01 14.43 -30.21
CA THR A 23 -47.13 15.29 -29.84
C THR A 23 -48.37 14.44 -29.61
N VAL A 24 -49.01 14.56 -28.45
CA VAL A 24 -50.29 13.92 -28.14
C VAL A 24 -51.29 15.01 -27.76
N ARG A 25 -52.51 14.92 -28.28
CA ARG A 25 -53.59 15.86 -27.92
C ARG A 25 -54.23 15.42 -26.62
N ASP A 26 -54.25 16.31 -25.64
CA ASP A 26 -54.92 16.12 -24.35
C ASP A 26 -56.03 17.18 -24.23
N GLY A 27 -57.25 16.78 -24.60
CA GLY A 27 -58.41 17.68 -24.74
C GLY A 27 -58.17 18.82 -25.75
N LYS A 28 -58.15 20.07 -25.25
CA LYS A 28 -57.92 21.29 -26.04
C LYS A 28 -56.43 21.67 -26.18
N ARG A 29 -55.51 20.95 -25.52
CA ARG A 29 -54.07 21.26 -25.50
C ARG A 29 -53.27 20.17 -26.23
N MET A 30 -52.10 20.54 -26.75
CA MET A 30 -51.11 19.60 -27.28
C MET A 30 -50.00 19.42 -26.26
N VAL A 31 -49.70 18.18 -25.90
CA VAL A 31 -48.66 17.81 -24.93
C VAL A 31 -47.55 17.05 -25.63
N HIS A 32 -46.30 17.35 -25.28
CA HIS A 32 -45.11 16.70 -25.85
C HIS A 32 -44.63 15.56 -24.95
N MET A 33 -44.92 14.33 -25.35
CA MET A 33 -44.60 13.12 -24.58
C MET A 33 -43.26 12.53 -25.04
N THR A 34 -42.38 12.18 -24.10
CA THR A 34 -41.12 11.49 -24.41
C THR A 34 -41.40 10.04 -24.78
N LEU A 35 -40.98 9.63 -25.98
CA LEU A 35 -41.04 8.24 -26.44
C LEU A 35 -39.78 7.47 -26.07
N LYS A 36 -38.60 8.02 -26.39
CA LYS A 36 -37.33 7.32 -26.22
C LYS A 36 -36.20 8.27 -25.92
N TYR A 37 -35.33 7.90 -25.00
CA TYR A 37 -34.04 8.56 -24.82
C TYR A 37 -33.06 8.00 -25.87
N LEU A 38 -32.46 8.89 -26.67
CA LEU A 38 -31.58 8.53 -27.79
C LEU A 38 -30.08 8.61 -27.43
N GLY A 39 -29.74 9.15 -26.26
CA GLY A 39 -28.36 9.27 -25.79
C GLY A 39 -27.86 10.72 -25.67
N PRO A 40 -26.61 10.92 -25.23
CA PRO A 40 -25.96 12.23 -25.24
C PRO A 40 -25.76 12.72 -26.67
N VAL A 41 -25.82 14.04 -26.91
CA VAL A 41 -25.43 14.64 -28.20
C VAL A 41 -23.95 14.37 -28.45
N ASP A 42 -23.11 14.69 -27.46
CA ASP A 42 -21.67 14.48 -27.46
C ASP A 42 -21.29 13.50 -26.33
N PRO A 43 -21.32 12.19 -26.59
CA PRO A 43 -20.96 11.19 -25.59
C PRO A 43 -19.45 11.21 -25.32
N VAL A 44 -19.07 11.49 -24.07
CA VAL A 44 -17.69 11.31 -23.62
C VAL A 44 -17.50 9.83 -23.26
N TYR A 45 -16.97 9.05 -24.19
CA TYR A 45 -16.56 7.67 -23.91
C TYR A 45 -15.33 7.71 -23.01
N ASN A 46 -15.35 7.06 -21.85
CA ASN A 46 -14.13 6.80 -21.10
C ASN A 46 -13.37 5.65 -21.79
N THR A 47 -12.75 5.95 -22.92
CA THR A 47 -11.75 5.08 -23.51
C THR A 47 -10.54 5.12 -22.57
N GLY A 48 -10.57 4.27 -21.54
CA GLY A 48 -9.48 4.16 -20.59
C GLY A 48 -8.13 4.08 -21.31
N ALA A 49 -7.07 4.59 -20.68
CA ALA A 49 -5.74 4.67 -21.28
C ALA A 49 -5.40 3.40 -22.06
N LYS A 50 -4.86 3.55 -23.29
CA LYS A 50 -4.43 2.42 -24.13
C LYS A 50 -3.66 1.44 -23.25
N ARG A 51 -4.14 0.20 -23.15
CA ARG A 51 -3.42 -0.86 -22.43
C ARG A 51 -2.00 -0.88 -22.99
N LYS A 52 -0.99 -0.61 -22.15
CA LYS A 52 0.42 -0.85 -22.53
C LYS A 52 0.46 -2.25 -23.10
N GLY A 53 0.99 -2.39 -24.32
CA GLY A 53 0.94 -3.64 -25.09
C GLY A 53 1.28 -4.85 -24.24
N SER A 54 0.62 -5.98 -24.53
CA SER A 54 0.96 -7.24 -23.86
C SER A 54 2.47 -7.44 -23.96
N ASN A 55 3.10 -7.81 -22.83
CA ASN A 55 4.50 -8.18 -22.75
C ASN A 55 4.75 -9.52 -23.50
N ALA A 56 4.37 -9.60 -24.77
CA ALA A 56 4.31 -10.83 -25.54
C ALA A 56 5.72 -11.38 -25.84
N SER A 57 6.74 -10.52 -25.90
CA SER A 57 8.12 -10.89 -26.23
C SER A 57 9.12 -10.26 -25.26
N ILE A 58 9.15 -10.73 -24.01
CA ILE A 58 10.25 -10.38 -23.09
C ILE A 58 11.36 -11.41 -23.28
N TYR A 59 12.55 -10.92 -23.63
CA TYR A 59 13.78 -11.71 -23.66
C TYR A 59 14.77 -11.24 -22.60
N VAL A 60 15.70 -12.12 -22.25
CA VAL A 60 16.85 -11.76 -21.45
C VAL A 60 17.78 -10.82 -22.26
N ARG A 61 18.42 -9.87 -21.57
CA ARG A 61 19.50 -9.05 -22.16
C ARG A 61 20.67 -9.92 -22.63
N GLU A 62 21.60 -9.32 -23.35
CA GLU A 62 22.85 -10.00 -23.71
C GLU A 62 23.59 -10.44 -22.45
N LEU A 63 24.09 -11.68 -22.48
CA LEU A 63 24.79 -12.33 -21.38
C LEU A 63 26.30 -12.26 -21.64
N GLY A 64 27.07 -11.83 -20.65
CA GLY A 64 28.53 -11.96 -20.68
C GLY A 64 28.98 -13.41 -20.47
N GLU A 65 30.20 -13.75 -20.88
CA GLU A 65 30.77 -15.10 -20.72
C GLU A 65 30.82 -15.53 -19.25
N ASP A 66 31.20 -14.62 -18.35
CA ASP A 66 31.20 -14.84 -16.91
C ASP A 66 29.81 -15.20 -16.37
N GLU A 67 28.79 -14.45 -16.82
CA GLU A 67 27.40 -14.68 -16.42
C GLU A 67 26.89 -16.03 -16.92
N ILE A 68 27.27 -16.44 -18.14
CA ILE A 68 26.94 -17.76 -18.68
C ILE A 68 27.60 -18.86 -17.85
N GLY A 69 28.86 -18.68 -17.46
CA GLY A 69 29.58 -19.60 -16.59
C GLY A 69 28.88 -19.78 -15.24
N GLU A 70 28.46 -18.68 -14.62
CA GLU A 70 27.71 -18.72 -13.37
C GLU A 70 26.32 -19.33 -13.51
N LEU A 71 25.59 -19.03 -14.59
CA LEU A 71 24.28 -19.63 -14.88
C LEU A 71 24.39 -21.15 -15.04
N ARG A 72 25.42 -21.64 -15.74
CA ARG A 72 25.68 -23.08 -15.89
C ARG A 72 26.00 -23.75 -14.56
N LYS A 73 26.74 -23.09 -13.67
CA LYS A 73 26.96 -23.56 -12.29
C LYS A 73 25.65 -23.58 -11.50
N ALA A 74 24.83 -22.54 -11.64
CA ALA A 74 23.54 -22.39 -10.96
C ALA A 74 22.52 -23.48 -11.35
N THR A 75 22.54 -23.97 -12.60
CA THR A 75 21.75 -25.13 -13.05
C THR A 75 22.05 -26.41 -12.25
N LYS A 76 23.25 -26.53 -11.66
CA LYS A 76 23.64 -27.68 -10.83
C LYS A 76 23.44 -27.45 -9.32
N SER A 77 22.94 -26.28 -8.93
CA SER A 77 22.75 -25.94 -7.51
C SER A 77 21.67 -26.80 -6.85
N GLN A 78 21.80 -27.10 -5.56
CA GLN A 78 20.77 -27.82 -4.77
C GLN A 78 19.50 -26.97 -4.55
N ASN A 79 19.62 -25.64 -4.64
CA ASN A 79 18.50 -24.73 -4.50
C ASN A 79 17.63 -24.73 -5.77
N SER A 80 16.44 -25.33 -5.69
CA SER A 80 15.49 -25.44 -6.81
C SER A 80 15.14 -24.09 -7.43
N PHE A 81 15.03 -23.03 -6.64
CA PHE A 81 14.69 -21.70 -7.14
C PHE A 81 15.80 -21.12 -8.03
N MET A 82 17.05 -21.29 -7.60
CA MET A 82 18.22 -20.85 -8.35
C MET A 82 18.38 -21.65 -9.64
N ARG A 83 18.22 -22.97 -9.55
CA ARG A 83 18.24 -23.90 -10.69
C ARG A 83 17.19 -23.55 -11.74
N ASP A 84 15.94 -23.38 -11.33
CA ASP A 84 14.83 -23.05 -12.23
C ASP A 84 15.08 -21.74 -12.95
N ARG A 85 15.51 -20.70 -12.23
CA ARG A 85 15.81 -19.39 -12.83
C ARG A 85 16.95 -19.47 -13.83
N ALA A 86 18.03 -20.17 -13.48
CA ALA A 86 19.17 -20.33 -14.37
C ALA A 86 18.75 -21.00 -15.70
N ASN A 87 17.96 -22.07 -15.62
CA ASN A 87 17.43 -22.76 -16.80
C ASN A 87 16.52 -21.85 -17.64
N ILE A 88 15.62 -21.09 -17.00
CA ILE A 88 14.78 -20.11 -17.70
C ILE A 88 15.62 -19.08 -18.46
N ILE A 89 16.66 -18.55 -17.82
CA ILE A 89 17.51 -17.51 -18.38
C ILE A 89 18.32 -18.05 -19.57
N LEU A 90 18.93 -19.23 -19.41
CA LEU A 90 19.67 -19.89 -20.50
C LEU A 90 18.78 -20.20 -21.71
N LEU A 91 17.55 -20.70 -21.48
CA LEU A 91 16.60 -20.94 -22.58
C LEU A 91 16.12 -19.65 -23.23
N SER A 92 15.94 -18.57 -22.47
CA SER A 92 15.57 -17.27 -23.02
C SER A 92 16.71 -16.63 -23.83
N ALA A 93 17.97 -16.88 -23.45
CA ALA A 93 19.14 -16.46 -24.22
C ALA A 93 19.21 -17.16 -25.60
N GLN A 94 18.67 -18.38 -25.72
CA GLN A 94 18.46 -19.08 -26.99
C GLN A 94 17.28 -18.54 -27.82
N ARG A 95 16.73 -17.37 -27.46
CA ARG A 95 15.59 -16.72 -28.14
C ARG A 95 14.29 -17.52 -28.12
N LEU A 96 14.12 -18.43 -27.15
CA LEU A 96 12.83 -19.12 -26.94
C LEU A 96 11.81 -18.17 -26.31
N PHE A 97 10.55 -18.28 -26.76
CA PHE A 97 9.44 -17.50 -26.20
C PHE A 97 9.10 -17.97 -24.78
N ALA A 98 8.58 -17.05 -23.95
CA ALA A 98 8.20 -17.36 -22.57
C ALA A 98 7.25 -18.58 -22.46
N LYS A 99 6.32 -18.72 -23.41
CA LYS A 99 5.41 -19.86 -23.52
C LYS A 99 6.14 -21.18 -23.78
N GLN A 100 7.08 -21.20 -24.73
CA GLN A 100 7.87 -22.39 -25.05
C GLN A 100 8.76 -22.81 -23.87
N ILE A 101 9.33 -21.84 -23.16
CA ILE A 101 10.14 -22.10 -21.96
C ILE A 101 9.26 -22.68 -20.85
N ALA A 102 8.05 -22.13 -20.67
CA ALA A 102 7.07 -22.60 -19.70
C ALA A 102 6.67 -24.05 -19.95
N GLU A 103 6.41 -24.41 -21.21
CA GLU A 103 6.12 -25.79 -21.64
C GLU A 103 7.31 -26.73 -21.40
N LYS A 104 8.53 -26.34 -21.80
CA LYS A 104 9.75 -27.15 -21.61
C LYS A 104 10.08 -27.42 -20.13
N LEU A 105 9.85 -26.44 -19.25
CA LEU A 105 10.16 -26.53 -17.83
C LEU A 105 8.95 -26.92 -16.97
N ASN A 106 7.81 -27.22 -17.59
CA ASN A 106 6.54 -27.52 -16.93
C ASN A 106 6.19 -26.50 -15.82
N CYS A 107 6.26 -25.21 -16.14
CA CYS A 107 6.07 -24.12 -15.18
C CYS A 107 5.15 -23.02 -15.72
N GLU A 108 4.65 -22.16 -14.84
CA GLU A 108 3.75 -21.07 -15.25
C GLU A 108 4.49 -20.00 -16.07
N GLU A 109 3.90 -19.56 -17.19
CA GLU A 109 4.48 -18.51 -18.04
C GLU A 109 4.76 -17.19 -17.29
N ARG A 110 3.94 -16.88 -16.27
CA ARG A 110 4.17 -15.73 -15.39
C ARG A 110 5.49 -15.84 -14.61
N LYS A 111 5.87 -17.05 -14.16
CA LYS A 111 7.14 -17.33 -13.47
C LYS A 111 8.32 -17.04 -14.40
N VAL A 112 8.24 -17.50 -15.65
CA VAL A 112 9.23 -17.25 -16.70
C VAL A 112 9.43 -15.75 -16.92
N ARG A 113 8.35 -15.01 -17.21
CA ARG A 113 8.42 -13.56 -17.42
C ARG A 113 9.00 -12.82 -16.21
N LYS A 114 8.64 -13.23 -15.00
CA LYS A 114 9.17 -12.63 -13.75
C LYS A 114 10.66 -12.92 -13.55
N ALA A 115 11.13 -14.11 -13.92
CA ALA A 115 12.54 -14.45 -13.90
C ALA A 115 13.35 -13.58 -14.88
N ILE A 116 12.88 -13.46 -16.13
CA ILE A 116 13.53 -12.64 -17.16
C ILE A 116 13.59 -11.17 -16.74
N LYS A 117 12.47 -10.59 -16.27
CA LYS A 117 12.47 -9.20 -15.77
C LYS A 117 13.40 -8.99 -14.58
N ALA A 118 13.45 -9.95 -13.66
CA ALA A 118 14.33 -9.86 -12.51
C ALA A 118 15.80 -9.90 -12.93
N PHE A 119 16.15 -10.77 -13.88
CA PHE A 119 17.50 -10.85 -14.41
C PHE A 119 17.89 -9.59 -15.20
N ASN A 120 17.01 -9.06 -16.05
CA ASN A 120 17.31 -7.82 -16.79
C ASN A 120 17.51 -6.61 -15.87
N SER A 121 16.94 -6.60 -14.67
CA SER A 121 17.10 -5.50 -13.70
C SER A 121 18.25 -5.68 -12.72
N LYS A 122 18.63 -6.92 -12.38
CA LYS A 122 19.60 -7.20 -11.30
C LYS A 122 20.77 -8.12 -11.71
N GLY A 123 20.78 -8.64 -12.93
CA GLY A 123 21.74 -9.64 -13.41
C GLY A 123 21.72 -10.91 -12.56
N ILE A 124 22.92 -11.43 -12.28
CA ILE A 124 23.18 -12.62 -11.46
C ILE A 124 22.49 -12.58 -10.09
N ALA A 125 22.39 -11.41 -9.45
CA ALA A 125 21.73 -11.28 -8.15
C ALA A 125 20.25 -11.68 -8.19
N ALA A 126 19.63 -11.74 -9.38
CA ALA A 126 18.30 -12.27 -9.57
C ALA A 126 18.20 -13.78 -9.38
N LEU A 127 19.29 -14.54 -9.34
CA LEU A 127 19.22 -15.98 -9.08
C LEU A 127 18.85 -16.29 -7.64
N GLN A 128 19.24 -15.40 -6.71
CA GLN A 128 18.92 -15.54 -5.30
C GLN A 128 17.50 -15.07 -4.98
N ARG A 129 16.83 -15.77 -4.06
CA ARG A 129 15.51 -15.36 -3.57
C ARG A 129 15.71 -14.21 -2.59
N GLY A 130 15.20 -13.03 -2.94
CA GLY A 130 15.14 -11.91 -2.00
C GLY A 130 14.28 -12.25 -0.78
N LYS A 131 14.62 -11.69 0.38
CA LYS A 131 13.79 -11.77 1.59
C LYS A 131 12.38 -11.26 1.26
N ALA A 132 11.36 -12.02 1.66
CA ALA A 132 9.99 -11.56 1.51
C ALA A 132 9.82 -10.24 2.27
N LYS A 133 9.04 -9.32 1.71
CA LYS A 133 8.62 -8.13 2.47
C LYS A 133 7.88 -8.65 3.70
N GLY A 134 8.35 -8.27 4.89
CA GLY A 134 7.69 -8.63 6.14
C GLY A 134 6.29 -8.01 6.23
N ALA A 135 5.59 -8.32 7.32
CA ALA A 135 4.32 -7.66 7.61
C ALA A 135 4.49 -6.13 7.63
N ILE A 136 3.50 -5.41 7.08
CA ILE A 136 3.49 -3.95 7.14
C ILE A 136 3.39 -3.55 8.62
N PRO A 137 4.31 -2.71 9.14
CA PRO A 137 4.26 -2.31 10.54
C PRO A 137 2.97 -1.53 10.83
N LYS A 138 2.27 -1.88 11.92
CA LYS A 138 1.04 -1.19 12.34
C LYS A 138 1.27 0.26 12.73
N PHE A 139 2.46 0.55 13.26
CA PHE A 139 2.86 1.89 13.69
C PHE A 139 3.92 2.43 12.74
N THR A 140 3.52 3.38 11.90
CA THR A 140 4.43 4.13 11.02
C THR A 140 5.41 4.95 11.85
N ASP A 141 6.59 5.24 11.30
CA ASP A 141 7.60 6.02 12.00
C ASP A 141 7.11 7.42 12.40
N ALA A 142 6.20 8.03 11.60
CA ALA A 142 5.54 9.28 11.96
C ALA A 142 4.69 9.18 13.25
N ILE A 143 4.03 8.04 13.48
CA ILE A 143 3.25 7.83 14.72
C ILE A 143 4.22 7.64 15.89
N LYS A 144 5.32 6.92 15.68
CA LYS A 144 6.35 6.74 16.71
C LYS A 144 6.97 8.07 17.13
N THR A 145 7.25 8.98 16.19
CA THR A 145 7.79 10.31 16.54
C THR A 145 6.79 11.13 17.34
N ILE A 146 5.49 11.10 16.99
CA ILE A 146 4.45 11.76 17.80
C ILE A 146 4.40 11.17 19.21
N ILE A 147 4.41 9.83 19.34
CA ILE A 147 4.46 9.16 20.65
C ILE A 147 5.68 9.65 21.45
N LEU A 148 6.87 9.73 20.84
CA LEU A 148 8.07 10.21 21.52
C LEU A 148 7.98 11.69 21.93
N MET A 149 7.34 12.54 21.11
CA MET A 149 7.09 13.94 21.46
C MET A 149 6.18 14.08 22.67
N HIS A 150 5.12 13.28 22.76
CA HIS A 150 4.25 13.23 23.94
C HIS A 150 5.00 12.73 25.17
N PHE A 151 5.87 11.72 25.01
CA PHE A 151 6.68 11.20 26.11
C PHE A 151 7.69 12.21 26.65
N SER A 152 8.23 13.08 25.79
CA SER A 152 9.22 14.08 26.16
C SER A 152 8.66 15.18 27.07
N LYS A 153 7.35 15.45 27.02
CA LYS A 153 6.67 16.44 27.85
C LYS A 153 6.27 15.84 29.20
N GLN A 154 6.20 16.66 30.25
CA GLN A 154 5.81 16.17 31.57
C GLN A 154 4.28 16.02 31.64
N PRO A 155 3.74 15.05 32.42
CA PRO A 155 2.29 14.91 32.56
C PRO A 155 1.61 16.17 33.13
N LYS A 156 2.33 16.94 33.95
CA LYS A 156 1.87 18.24 34.48
C LYS A 156 1.56 19.24 33.37
N ASP A 157 2.33 19.25 32.28
CA ASP A 157 2.15 20.16 31.15
C ASP A 157 0.84 19.86 30.40
N PHE A 158 0.31 18.63 30.56
CA PHE A 158 -0.97 18.20 30.02
C PHE A 158 -2.13 18.33 31.04
N GLY A 159 -1.90 18.99 32.18
CA GLY A 159 -2.91 19.16 33.24
C GLY A 159 -3.18 17.92 34.07
N LEU A 160 -2.31 16.90 34.03
CA LEU A 160 -2.49 15.65 34.79
C LEU A 160 -1.94 15.80 36.22
N HIS A 161 -2.62 15.18 37.19
CA HIS A 161 -2.30 15.29 38.62
C HIS A 161 -0.98 14.60 39.04
N PHE A 162 -0.31 13.87 38.15
CA PHE A 162 0.90 13.11 38.46
C PHE A 162 2.16 13.71 37.81
N THR A 163 3.32 13.41 38.38
CA THR A 163 4.62 13.98 37.96
C THR A 163 5.39 13.13 36.96
N THR A 164 5.16 11.82 36.91
CA THR A 164 5.95 10.88 36.10
C THR A 164 5.08 9.95 35.27
N TRP A 165 5.50 9.68 34.04
CA TRP A 165 4.89 8.67 33.18
C TRP A 165 5.14 7.26 33.73
N THR A 166 4.07 6.46 33.77
CA THR A 166 4.16 4.99 33.81
C THR A 166 3.61 4.47 32.49
N LEU A 167 4.04 3.29 32.03
CA LEU A 167 3.58 2.76 30.73
C LEU A 167 2.05 2.68 30.61
N PRO A 168 1.29 2.20 31.64
CA PRO A 168 -0.17 2.14 31.53
C PRO A 168 -0.80 3.55 31.45
N ARG A 169 -0.29 4.51 32.21
CA ARG A 169 -0.78 5.90 32.18
C ARG A 169 -0.48 6.57 30.84
N PHE A 170 0.71 6.33 30.31
CA PHE A 170 1.11 6.87 29.02
C PHE A 170 0.29 6.27 27.89
N ARG A 171 -0.02 4.96 27.93
CA ARG A 171 -0.98 4.34 27.02
C ARG A 171 -2.32 5.04 27.04
N ASN A 172 -2.91 5.23 28.23
CA ASN A 172 -4.22 5.86 28.35
C ASN A 172 -4.17 7.30 27.82
N HIS A 173 -3.13 8.06 28.15
CA HIS A 173 -2.93 9.40 27.60
C HIS A 173 -2.89 9.44 26.06
N LEU A 174 -2.19 8.50 25.41
CA LEU A 174 -2.14 8.42 23.95
C LEU A 174 -3.51 8.11 23.33
N ILE A 175 -4.33 7.31 24.00
CA ILE A 175 -5.70 6.99 23.57
C ILE A 175 -6.62 8.19 23.78
N ASP A 176 -6.54 8.85 24.95
CA ASP A 176 -7.36 10.01 25.31
C ASP A 176 -7.10 11.19 24.35
N TYR A 177 -5.85 11.41 23.98
CA TYR A 177 -5.44 12.42 23.00
C TYR A 177 -5.62 11.98 21.53
N LYS A 178 -6.18 10.78 21.29
CA LYS A 178 -6.44 10.22 19.95
C LYS A 178 -5.19 10.16 19.05
N VAL A 179 -4.01 9.95 19.66
CA VAL A 179 -2.77 9.71 18.92
C VAL A 179 -2.80 8.31 18.29
N VAL A 180 -3.43 7.35 18.98
CA VAL A 180 -3.59 5.97 18.55
C VAL A 180 -4.93 5.41 19.05
N ASP A 181 -5.66 4.67 18.21
CA ASP A 181 -6.94 4.04 18.60
C ASP A 181 -6.75 2.95 19.66
N SER A 182 -5.74 2.10 19.49
CA SER A 182 -5.37 1.08 20.47
C SER A 182 -3.89 0.71 20.35
N ILE A 183 -3.22 0.57 21.49
CA ILE A 183 -1.81 0.17 21.55
C ILE A 183 -1.54 -0.66 22.79
N SER A 184 -0.74 -1.73 22.63
CA SER A 184 -0.34 -2.55 23.78
C SER A 184 0.78 -1.85 24.57
N ILE A 185 0.78 -2.10 25.89
CA ILE A 185 1.82 -1.59 26.81
C ILE A 185 3.22 -2.01 26.33
N GLU A 186 3.36 -3.26 25.85
CA GLU A 186 4.62 -3.80 25.36
C GLU A 186 5.08 -3.09 24.08
N THR A 187 4.15 -2.71 23.19
CA THR A 187 4.53 -1.96 21.97
C THR A 187 5.04 -0.58 22.32
N ILE A 188 4.42 0.11 23.29
CA ILE A 188 4.92 1.39 23.80
C ILE A 188 6.33 1.21 24.38
N ARG A 189 6.53 0.19 25.21
CA ARG A 189 7.85 -0.10 25.79
C ARG A 189 8.91 -0.30 24.71
N GLN A 190 8.62 -1.10 23.68
CA GLN A 190 9.55 -1.32 22.56
C GLN A 190 9.84 -0.05 21.77
N ILE A 191 8.84 0.82 21.56
CA ILE A 191 9.04 2.12 20.90
C ILE A 191 9.95 3.02 21.73
N LEU A 192 9.75 3.08 23.05
CA LEU A 192 10.57 3.89 23.95
C LEU A 192 12.00 3.34 24.08
N ASP A 193 12.15 2.02 24.26
CA ASP A 193 13.46 1.37 24.37
C ASP A 193 14.25 1.50 23.07
N GLY A 194 13.60 1.35 21.90
CA GLY A 194 14.22 1.56 20.59
C GLY A 194 14.71 2.99 20.36
N ALA A 195 14.10 3.98 21.04
CA ALA A 195 14.53 5.38 21.03
C ALA A 195 15.51 5.72 22.18
N GLY A 196 15.86 4.76 23.03
CA GLY A 196 16.73 4.97 24.20
C GLY A 196 16.05 5.71 25.37
N ALA A 197 14.73 5.92 25.31
CA ALA A 197 13.96 6.63 26.32
C ALA A 197 13.66 5.72 27.52
N ARG A 198 14.17 6.07 28.70
CA ARG A 198 13.92 5.33 29.95
C ARG A 198 12.85 6.00 30.79
N LEU A 199 11.93 5.19 31.33
CA LEU A 199 10.96 5.65 32.32
C LEU A 199 11.66 5.94 33.64
N LYS A 200 11.32 7.08 34.26
CA LYS A 200 11.76 7.39 35.63
C LYS A 200 11.08 6.42 36.59
N ARG A 201 11.86 5.79 37.48
CA ARG A 201 11.28 4.99 38.56
C ARG A 201 10.53 5.90 39.51
N SER A 202 9.31 5.51 39.87
CA SER A 202 8.56 6.15 40.94
C SER A 202 9.35 6.00 42.24
N LYS A 203 9.70 7.11 42.88
CA LYS A 203 10.23 7.10 44.25
C LYS A 203 9.03 7.09 45.18
N ARG A 204 8.90 6.02 45.97
CA ARG A 204 7.92 5.99 47.06
C ARG A 204 8.43 6.93 48.15
N TRP A 205 7.64 7.94 48.52
CA TRP A 205 7.90 8.70 49.73
C TRP A 205 7.78 7.75 50.91
N GLN A 206 8.89 7.54 51.61
CA GLN A 206 8.92 6.87 52.90
C GLN A 206 9.00 7.96 53.94
N TYR A 207 8.01 8.04 54.82
CA TYR A 207 8.12 8.86 56.02
C TYR A 207 9.19 8.23 56.91
N SER A 208 10.27 8.95 57.15
CA SER A 208 11.23 8.56 58.19
C SER A 208 10.67 9.01 59.54
N PRO A 209 10.57 8.13 60.54
CA PRO A 209 10.18 8.51 61.90
C PRO A 209 11.27 9.30 62.66
N ASP A 210 12.38 9.63 62.00
CA ASP A 210 13.48 10.42 62.56
C ASP A 210 13.07 11.90 62.73
N LYS A 211 13.12 12.40 63.98
CA LYS A 211 12.79 13.79 64.33
C LYS A 211 13.74 14.82 63.72
N GLU A 212 14.92 14.40 63.26
CA GLU A 212 15.91 15.26 62.59
C GLU A 212 15.90 15.11 61.06
N PHE A 213 14.95 14.38 60.49
CA PHE A 213 14.87 14.13 59.04
C PHE A 213 14.84 15.41 58.21
N ASP A 214 14.14 16.43 58.68
CA ASP A 214 14.03 17.71 57.99
C ASP A 214 15.40 18.44 57.97
N LYS A 215 16.15 18.44 59.08
CA LYS A 215 17.48 19.05 59.15
C LYS A 215 18.50 18.39 58.20
N LYS A 216 18.34 17.08 57.92
CA LYS A 216 19.21 16.32 57.00
C LYS A 216 18.85 16.53 55.52
N ASN A 217 17.63 16.95 55.20
CA ASN A 217 17.14 17.14 53.84
C ASN A 217 17.16 18.59 53.35
N LEU A 218 17.37 19.57 54.23
CA LEU A 218 17.72 20.92 53.82
C LEU A 218 19.13 20.90 53.22
N ARG A 219 19.21 21.09 51.89
CA ARG A 219 20.42 21.29 51.11
C ARG A 219 20.37 22.66 50.46
#